data_AF-R7V5R5-F1
#
_entry.id   AF-R7V5R5-F1
#
_cell.length_a   1.000
_cell.length_b   1.000
_cell.length_c   1.000
_cell.angle_alpha   90.00
_cell.angle_beta   90.00
_cell.angle_gamma   90.00
#
_symmetry.space_group_name_H-M   'P 1'
#
loop_
_entity.id
_entity.type
_entity.pdbx_description
1 polymer ?
#
loop_
_entity_poly.entity_id
_entity_poly.type
_entity_poly.pdbx_seq_one_letter_code
_entity_poly.pdbx_strand_id
1 'polypeptide(L)'
;MTTYKRPLELLEGDSLVKICAPMVRYSKLPFRTLVRKYDCDIAFTPMIVSESFNQSIKARHSDFTTNSGDRPLIVQFAASQAKDFADAAEIVVPYADGVDLNCGCPQKCVTIFN
;
A
#
# COMPACT_ATOMS: atom_id res chain seq x y z
N MET A 1 7.49 8.54 -20.21
CA MET A 1 6.87 7.64 -19.22
C MET A 1 7.95 6.68 -18.76
N THR A 2 8.33 6.72 -17.48
CA THR A 2 9.27 5.74 -16.92
C THR A 2 8.55 4.41 -16.81
N THR A 3 8.91 3.47 -17.68
CA THR A 3 8.42 2.09 -17.67
C THR A 3 8.98 1.40 -16.44
N TYR A 4 8.15 1.15 -15.43
CA TYR A 4 8.50 0.30 -14.27
C TYR A 4 7.93 -1.10 -14.51
N LYS A 5 8.58 -2.12 -13.95
CA LYS A 5 8.08 -3.50 -14.01
C LYS A 5 6.91 -3.66 -13.05
N ARG A 6 5.85 -4.37 -13.43
CA ARG A 6 4.72 -4.63 -12.51
C ARG A 6 5.17 -5.54 -11.35
N PRO A 7 4.48 -5.50 -10.18
CA PRO A 7 4.82 -6.37 -9.06
C PRO A 7 4.92 -7.85 -9.43
N LEU A 8 3.98 -8.38 -10.23
CA LEU A 8 4.03 -9.78 -10.67
C LEU A 8 5.27 -10.09 -11.52
N GLU A 9 5.64 -9.21 -12.46
CA GLU A 9 6.85 -9.39 -13.29
C GLU A 9 8.14 -9.39 -12.45
N LEU A 10 8.16 -8.64 -11.35
CA LEU A 10 9.28 -8.63 -10.42
C LEU A 10 9.33 -9.94 -9.60
N LEU A 11 8.18 -10.38 -9.10
CA LEU A 11 8.05 -11.54 -8.21
C LEU A 11 8.20 -12.88 -8.94
N GLU A 12 7.82 -12.96 -10.22
CA GLU A 12 7.97 -14.16 -11.05
C GLU A 12 9.36 -14.28 -11.70
N GLY A 13 10.16 -13.20 -11.65
CA GLY A 13 11.51 -13.20 -12.22
C GLY A 13 12.53 -13.93 -11.35
N ASP A 14 13.68 -14.27 -11.95
CA ASP A 14 14.77 -14.98 -11.27
C ASP A 14 15.67 -14.08 -10.39
N SER A 15 15.44 -12.76 -10.41
CA SER A 15 16.25 -11.77 -9.67
C SER A 15 15.72 -11.53 -8.25
N LEU A 16 16.62 -11.28 -7.30
CA LEU A 16 16.23 -10.86 -5.95
C LEU A 16 15.43 -9.54 -5.99
N VAL A 17 14.25 -9.56 -5.36
CA VAL A 17 13.36 -8.39 -5.26
C VAL A 17 13.53 -7.72 -3.90
N LYS A 18 13.82 -6.42 -3.88
CA LYS A 18 13.93 -5.61 -2.66
C LYS A 18 12.63 -4.90 -2.37
N ILE A 19 12.01 -5.27 -1.26
CA ILE A 19 10.68 -4.79 -0.86
C ILE A 19 10.81 -3.93 0.39
N CYS A 20 10.35 -2.68 0.32
CA CYS A 20 10.18 -1.83 1.49
C CYS A 20 8.89 -2.20 2.22
N ALA A 21 9.05 -2.76 3.42
CA ALA A 21 7.95 -3.17 4.28
C ALA A 21 7.01 -2.01 4.68
N PRO A 22 5.74 -2.31 4.99
CA PRO A 22 4.81 -1.35 5.55
C PRO A 22 5.22 -1.01 7.00
N MET A 23 5.40 0.29 7.28
CA MET A 23 5.74 0.78 8.62
C MET A 23 4.81 1.93 9.01
N VAL A 24 4.04 1.73 10.08
CA VAL A 24 3.14 2.75 10.64
C VAL A 24 3.98 3.98 11.03
N ARG A 25 3.51 5.19 10.68
CA ARG A 25 4.19 6.51 10.81
C ARG A 25 5.35 6.79 9.85
N TYR A 26 5.98 5.80 9.21
CA TYR A 26 7.18 6.02 8.41
C TYR A 26 6.96 5.96 6.90
N SER A 27 6.43 4.84 6.38
CA SER A 27 6.42 4.52 4.93
C SER A 27 5.50 5.42 4.08
N LYS A 28 5.30 6.69 4.45
CA LYS A 28 4.68 7.76 3.66
C LYS A 28 5.53 8.12 2.44
N LEU A 29 4.93 8.87 1.51
CA LEU A 29 5.52 9.20 0.21
C LEU A 29 6.98 9.70 0.26
N PRO A 30 7.39 10.63 1.15
CA PRO A 30 8.79 11.08 1.20
C PRO A 30 9.78 9.95 1.51
N PHE A 31 9.43 9.05 2.42
CA PHE A 31 10.26 7.91 2.76
C PHE A 31 10.35 6.91 1.60
N ARG A 32 9.21 6.59 0.97
CA ARG A 32 9.18 5.71 -0.21
C ARG A 32 10.00 6.29 -1.37
N THR A 33 9.89 7.59 -1.59
CA THR A 33 10.68 8.32 -2.60
C THR A 33 12.17 8.22 -2.30
N LEU A 34 12.57 8.28 -1.03
CA LEU A 34 13.96 8.14 -0.63
C LEU A 34 14.48 6.71 -0.88
N VAL A 35 13.80 5.68 -0.37
CA VAL A 35 14.27 4.29 -0.50
C VAL A 35 14.31 3.81 -1.95
N ARG A 36 13.46 4.35 -2.83
CA ARG A 36 13.54 4.10 -4.28
C ARG A 36 14.85 4.57 -4.90
N LYS A 37 15.54 5.57 -4.33
CA LYS A 37 16.89 5.99 -4.76
C LYS A 37 17.98 5.00 -4.35
N TYR A 38 17.67 4.06 -3.46
CA TYR A 38 18.56 3.01 -2.98
C TYR A 38 18.10 1.64 -3.49
N ASP A 39 17.64 1.61 -4.75
CA ASP A 39 17.25 0.41 -5.48
C ASP A 39 16.15 -0.43 -4.79
N CYS A 40 15.15 0.22 -4.19
CA CYS A 40 13.94 -0.44 -3.72
C CYS A 40 12.99 -0.71 -4.90
N ASP A 41 12.68 -1.99 -5.15
CA ASP A 41 11.83 -2.42 -6.27
C ASP A 41 10.35 -2.19 -5.97
N ILE A 42 9.86 -2.68 -4.83
CA ILE A 42 8.45 -2.55 -4.42
C ILE A 42 8.39 -1.82 -3.09
N ALA A 43 7.48 -0.85 -2.96
CA ALA A 43 7.25 -0.16 -1.70
C ALA A 43 5.81 -0.31 -1.25
N PHE A 44 5.63 -0.45 0.06
CA PHE A 44 4.31 -0.48 0.71
C PHE A 44 4.00 0.86 1.36
N THR A 45 2.71 1.25 1.37
CA THR A 45 2.23 2.34 2.21
C THR A 45 2.34 1.99 3.70
N PRO A 46 2.18 2.97 4.62
CA PRO A 46 1.80 2.63 5.99
C PRO A 46 0.47 1.85 5.95
N MET A 47 0.18 1.11 7.01
CA MET A 47 -1.11 0.46 7.18
C MET A 47 -2.23 1.52 7.26
N ILE A 48 -3.21 1.42 6.36
CA ILE A 48 -4.36 2.34 6.26
C ILE A 48 -5.60 1.63 6.81
N VAL A 49 -6.39 2.29 7.67
CA VAL A 49 -7.66 1.73 8.13
C VAL A 49 -8.74 1.97 7.07
N SER A 50 -9.23 0.90 6.45
CA SER A 50 -10.21 0.93 5.34
C SER A 50 -11.47 1.74 5.65
N GLU A 51 -12.08 1.52 6.82
CA GLU A 51 -13.27 2.26 7.26
C GLU A 51 -13.04 3.79 7.27
N SER A 52 -11.97 4.25 7.91
CA SER A 52 -11.59 5.67 7.97
C SER A 52 -11.32 6.26 6.58
N PHE A 53 -10.69 5.46 5.72
CA PHE A 53 -10.34 5.84 4.35
C PHE A 53 -11.57 6.07 3.45
N ASN A 54 -12.62 5.28 3.67
CA ASN A 54 -13.89 5.39 2.96
C ASN A 54 -14.72 6.59 3.45
N GLN A 55 -14.77 6.81 4.77
CA GLN A 55 -15.66 7.81 5.38
C GLN A 55 -15.23 9.26 5.15
N SER A 56 -13.93 9.55 5.01
CA SER A 56 -13.46 10.94 4.98
C SER A 56 -12.31 11.16 3.99
N ILE A 57 -12.50 12.13 3.09
CA ILE A 57 -11.46 12.67 2.20
C ILE A 57 -10.25 13.23 2.99
N LYS A 58 -10.48 13.85 4.14
CA LYS A 58 -9.39 14.40 4.98
C LYS A 58 -8.48 13.30 5.54
N ALA A 59 -9.08 12.28 6.16
CA ALA A 59 -8.39 11.05 6.57
C ALA A 59 -7.64 10.40 5.40
N ARG A 60 -8.30 10.23 4.24
CA ARG A 60 -7.69 9.72 3.01
C ARG A 60 -6.42 10.46 2.61
N HIS A 61 -6.44 11.80 2.58
CA HIS A 61 -5.24 12.58 2.25
C HIS A 61 -4.15 12.53 3.33
N SER A 62 -4.52 12.28 4.59
CA SER A 62 -3.54 12.13 5.68
C SER A 62 -2.82 10.77 5.61
N ASP A 63 -3.58 9.73 5.29
CA ASP A 63 -3.14 8.33 5.27
C ASP A 63 -2.45 7.97 3.96
N PHE A 64 -2.94 8.51 2.84
CA PHE A 64 -2.46 8.19 1.50
C PHE A 64 -2.11 9.44 0.67
N THR A 65 -0.86 9.45 0.24
CA THR A 65 -0.35 10.35 -0.80
C THR A 65 0.59 9.57 -1.70
N THR A 66 0.61 9.90 -2.99
CA THR A 66 1.48 9.27 -3.99
C THR A 66 1.88 10.28 -5.07
N ASN A 67 2.81 9.91 -5.95
CA ASN A 67 3.17 10.67 -7.15
C ASN A 67 3.54 9.71 -8.31
N SER A 68 3.87 10.25 -9.47
CA SER A 68 4.19 9.46 -10.67
C SER A 68 5.44 8.59 -10.55
N GLY A 69 6.37 8.93 -9.65
CA GLY A 69 7.61 8.18 -9.40
C GLY A 69 7.48 7.14 -8.29
N ASP A 70 6.34 7.07 -7.61
CA ASP A 70 6.12 6.15 -6.51
C ASP A 70 5.48 4.85 -7.01
N ARG A 71 6.13 4.20 -7.98
CA ARG A 71 5.69 2.92 -8.54
C ARG A 71 6.89 2.00 -8.74
N PRO A 72 6.75 0.67 -8.56
CA PRO A 72 5.56 -0.09 -8.14
C PRO A 72 5.14 0.12 -6.67
N LEU A 73 3.85 0.38 -6.42
CA LEU A 73 3.32 0.66 -5.07
C LEU A 73 2.22 -0.31 -4.66
N ILE A 74 2.37 -0.89 -3.46
CA ILE A 74 1.33 -1.70 -2.83
C ILE A 74 0.69 -0.91 -1.68
N VAL A 75 -0.64 -0.84 -1.66
CA VAL A 75 -1.37 -0.18 -0.57
C VAL A 75 -1.81 -1.23 0.45
N GLN A 76 -1.32 -1.13 1.68
CA GLN A 76 -1.71 -2.02 2.76
C GLN A 76 -2.91 -1.46 3.52
N PHE A 77 -3.96 -2.26 3.65
CA PHE A 77 -5.13 -1.96 4.45
C PHE A 77 -5.24 -2.84 5.69
N ALA A 78 -5.73 -2.24 6.77
CA ALA A 78 -6.40 -2.91 7.88
C ALA A 78 -7.92 -2.84 7.64
N ALA A 79 -8.59 -3.98 7.73
CA ALA A 79 -10.03 -4.08 7.55
C ALA A 79 -10.63 -5.13 8.48
N SER A 80 -11.84 -4.84 8.95
CA SER A 80 -12.69 -5.76 9.70
C SER A 80 -13.90 -6.23 8.90
N GLN A 81 -14.32 -5.48 7.86
CA GLN A 81 -15.46 -5.80 6.99
C GLN A 81 -15.04 -5.87 5.51
N ALA A 82 -15.51 -6.91 4.80
CA ALA A 82 -15.08 -7.17 3.42
C ALA A 82 -15.49 -6.04 2.48
N LYS A 83 -16.67 -5.44 2.73
CA LYS A 83 -17.17 -4.28 1.99
C LYS A 83 -16.24 -3.08 2.12
N ASP A 84 -15.81 -2.74 3.34
CA ASP A 84 -14.92 -1.59 3.55
C ASP A 84 -13.57 -1.78 2.84
N PHE A 85 -13.04 -3.00 2.87
CA PHE A 85 -11.81 -3.33 2.15
C PHE A 85 -11.99 -3.21 0.62
N ALA A 86 -13.07 -3.74 0.07
CA ALA A 86 -13.37 -3.66 -1.36
C ALA A 86 -13.55 -2.21 -1.83
N ASP A 87 -14.34 -1.42 -1.11
CA ASP A 87 -14.57 0.00 -1.41
C ASP A 87 -13.25 0.80 -1.34
N ALA A 88 -12.42 0.54 -0.33
CA ALA A 88 -11.13 1.20 -0.18
C ALA A 88 -10.13 0.81 -1.28
N ALA A 89 -10.14 -0.47 -1.69
CA ALA A 89 -9.33 -0.98 -2.79
C ALA A 89 -9.70 -0.31 -4.12
N GLU A 90 -11.00 -0.14 -4.40
CA GLU A 90 -11.49 0.53 -5.62
C GLU A 90 -10.96 1.98 -5.72
N ILE A 91 -10.95 2.71 -4.61
CA ILE A 91 -10.45 4.09 -4.55
C ILE A 91 -8.95 4.18 -4.94
N VAL A 92 -8.14 3.17 -4.61
CA VAL A 92 -6.69 3.21 -4.85
C VAL A 92 -6.25 2.62 -6.19
N VAL A 93 -7.15 1.99 -6.95
CA VAL A 93 -6.87 1.41 -8.29
C VAL A 93 -6.03 2.32 -9.19
N PRO A 94 -6.36 3.62 -9.40
CA PRO A 94 -5.59 4.47 -10.31
C PRO A 94 -4.21 4.87 -9.76
N TYR A 95 -3.94 4.62 -8.47
CA TYR A 95 -2.77 5.11 -7.75
C TYR A 95 -1.80 4.00 -7.30
N ALA A 96 -2.26 2.76 -7.27
CA ALA A 96 -1.53 1.60 -6.79
C ALA A 96 -1.26 0.58 -7.91
N ASP A 97 -0.40 -0.40 -7.61
CA ASP A 97 -0.08 -1.55 -8.46
C ASP A 97 -0.49 -2.88 -7.81
N GLY A 98 -1.00 -2.81 -6.59
CA GLY A 98 -1.60 -3.91 -5.86
C GLY A 98 -2.13 -3.44 -4.50
N VAL A 99 -2.89 -4.31 -3.85
CA VAL A 99 -3.42 -4.11 -2.50
C VAL A 99 -2.99 -5.26 -1.61
N ASP A 100 -2.75 -4.97 -0.35
CA ASP A 100 -2.38 -5.93 0.68
C ASP A 100 -3.34 -5.81 1.86
N LEU A 101 -3.71 -6.95 2.45
CA LEU A 101 -4.54 -7.01 3.65
C LEU A 101 -3.64 -7.40 4.82
N ASN A 102 -3.52 -6.52 5.80
CA ASN A 102 -2.75 -6.82 7.01
C ASN A 102 -3.50 -7.88 7.84
N CYS A 103 -2.87 -9.05 8.02
CA CYS A 103 -3.37 -10.14 8.87
C CYS A 103 -2.40 -10.46 10.02
N GLY A 104 -1.43 -9.59 10.30
CA GLY A 104 -0.34 -9.85 11.25
C GLY A 104 -0.51 -9.21 12.63
N CYS A 105 -1.43 -8.25 12.78
CA CYS A 105 -1.59 -7.48 14.02
C CYS A 105 -2.72 -8.05 14.91
N PRO A 106 -2.48 -8.37 16.20
CA PRO A 106 -3.50 -8.88 17.12
C PRO A 106 -4.47 -7.80 17.66
N GLN A 107 -4.51 -6.59 17.07
CA GLN A 107 -5.42 -5.52 17.49
C GLN A 107 -6.84 -5.79 16.97
N LYS A 108 -7.87 -5.43 17.76
CA LYS A 108 -9.30 -5.61 17.43
C LYS A 108 -9.73 -5.07 16.06
N CYS A 109 -8.93 -4.16 15.48
CA CYS A 109 -9.18 -3.54 14.19
C CYS A 109 -8.64 -4.38 13.00
N VAL A 110 -8.06 -5.56 13.23
CA VAL A 110 -7.32 -6.35 12.22
C VAL A 110 -7.65 -7.86 12.34
N THR A 111 -8.35 -8.42 11.33
CA THR A 111 -8.78 -9.85 11.12
C THR A 111 -9.94 -10.35 12.00
N ILE A 112 -10.97 -11.11 11.59
CA ILE A 112 -11.35 -11.97 10.45
C ILE A 112 -12.77 -11.55 10.00
N PHE A 113 -13.06 -11.55 8.70
CA PHE A 113 -14.43 -11.42 8.20
C PHE A 113 -15.24 -12.64 8.67
N ASN A 114 -15.98 -12.50 9.78
CA ASN A 114 -16.93 -13.52 10.25
C ASN A 114 -18.22 -13.46 9.43
#